data_AF-A0A1H7IY21-F1
#
_entry.id   AF-A0A1H7IY21-F1
#
_cell.length_a   1.000
_cell.length_b   1.000
_cell.length_c   1.000
_cell.angle_alpha   90.00
_cell.angle_beta   90.00
_cell.angle_gamma   90.00
#
_symmetry.space_group_name_H-M   'P 1'
#
loop_
_entity.id
_entity.type
_entity.pdbx_description
1 polymer ?
#
loop_
_entity_poly.entity_id
_entity_poly.type
_entity_poly.pdbx_seq_one_letter_code
_entity_poly.pdbx_strand_id
1 'polypeptide(L)'
;MKEHSNRKMVIELDQSVYEDIEEYCMETDTEETELMSDIFHCFVRETMNKMDAMRKGYAEMGHINLEICSEFDGCESEAHTHI
;
A
#
# COMPACT_ATOMS: atom_id res chain seq x y z
N MET A 1 -14.45 -23.71 13.13
CA MET A 1 -13.20 -23.13 13.67
C MET A 1 -12.24 -23.04 12.50
N LYS A 2 -11.77 -21.86 12.12
CA LYS A 2 -10.75 -21.74 11.06
C LYS A 2 -9.42 -22.19 11.66
N GLU A 3 -8.93 -23.35 11.22
CA GLU A 3 -7.54 -23.76 11.48
C GLU A 3 -6.61 -22.60 11.11
N HIS A 4 -5.82 -22.14 12.08
CA HIS A 4 -4.69 -21.26 11.80
C HIS A 4 -3.60 -22.14 11.16
N SER A 5 -3.74 -22.35 9.85
CA SER A 5 -2.70 -22.95 9.04
C SER A 5 -1.57 -21.94 8.93
N ASN A 6 -0.50 -22.12 9.72
CA ASN A 6 0.74 -21.39 9.52
C ASN A 6 1.27 -21.74 8.13
N ARG A 7 1.48 -20.71 7.30
CA ARG A 7 2.05 -20.84 5.96
C ARG A 7 3.49 -20.36 6.01
N LYS A 8 4.39 -21.11 5.36
CA LYS A 8 5.78 -20.71 5.19
C LYS A 8 5.98 -20.19 3.77
N MET A 9 6.81 -19.15 3.65
CA MET A 9 7.29 -18.65 2.37
C MET A 9 8.80 -18.50 2.44
N VAL A 10 9.45 -18.68 1.30
CA VAL A 10 10.87 -18.37 1.11
C VAL A 10 10.91 -17.11 0.25
N ILE A 11 11.72 -16.15 0.66
CA ILE A 11 11.91 -14.89 -0.05
C ILE A 11 13.39 -14.75 -0.41
N GLU A 12 13.64 -14.10 -1.54
CA GLU A 12 14.98 -13.71 -1.96
C GLU A 12 15.16 -12.24 -1.59
N LEU A 13 16.27 -11.93 -0.93
CA LEU A 13 16.64 -10.58 -0.50
C LEU A 13 18.02 -10.25 -1.06
N ASP A 14 18.25 -8.96 -1.30
CA ASP A 14 19.60 -8.48 -1.56
C ASP A 14 20.50 -8.81 -0.36
N GLN A 15 21.73 -9.23 -0.63
CA GLN A 15 22.66 -9.69 0.41
C GLN A 15 22.83 -8.65 1.53
N SER A 16 23.00 -7.38 1.17
CA SER A 16 23.17 -6.30 2.16
C SER A 16 21.94 -6.17 3.07
N VAL A 17 20.73 -6.35 2.54
CA VAL A 17 19.50 -6.27 3.32
C VAL A 17 19.38 -7.46 4.27
N TYR A 18 19.79 -8.65 3.81
CA TYR A 18 19.82 -9.84 4.65
C TYR A 18 20.79 -9.66 5.83
N GLU A 19 21.99 -9.16 5.57
CA GLU A 19 23.02 -8.89 6.59
C GLU A 19 22.53 -7.85 7.62
N ASP A 20 21.88 -6.76 7.17
CA ASP A 20 21.30 -5.76 8.07
C ASP A 20 20.20 -6.35 8.99
N ILE A 21 19.39 -7.27 8.47
CA ILE A 21 18.35 -7.98 9.24
C ILE A 21 18.99 -8.92 10.27
N GLU A 22 19.99 -9.69 9.86
CA GLU A 22 20.69 -10.63 10.74
C GLU A 22 21.39 -9.88 11.90
N GLU A 23 22.09 -8.78 11.60
CA GLU A 23 22.74 -7.93 12.61
C GLU A 23 21.71 -7.39 13.61
N TYR A 24 20.59 -6.84 13.11
CA TYR A 24 19.51 -6.35 13.98
C TYR A 24 18.96 -7.45 14.89
N CYS A 25 18.62 -8.62 14.32
CA CYS A 25 18.11 -9.76 15.08
C CYS A 25 19.08 -10.23 16.16
N MET A 26 20.38 -10.22 15.87
CA MET A 26 21.42 -10.55 16.84
C MET A 26 21.51 -9.52 17.97
N GLU A 27 21.45 -8.22 17.65
CA GLU A 27 21.53 -7.15 18.66
C GLU A 27 20.29 -7.11 19.57
N THR A 28 19.12 -7.46 19.05
CA THR A 28 17.85 -7.39 19.78
C THR A 28 17.36 -8.72 20.36
N ASP A 29 18.11 -9.81 20.19
CA ASP A 29 17.71 -11.17 20.60
C ASP A 29 16.31 -11.54 20.08
N THR A 30 16.07 -11.27 18.78
CA THR A 30 14.77 -11.45 18.12
C THR A 30 14.88 -12.46 16.98
N GLU A 31 13.94 -13.39 16.88
CA GLU A 31 13.94 -14.34 15.76
C GLU A 31 13.61 -13.64 14.44
N GLU A 32 14.36 -13.96 13.36
CA GLU A 32 14.12 -13.42 12.02
C GLU A 32 12.66 -13.61 11.58
N THR A 33 12.05 -14.75 11.88
CA THR A 33 10.65 -15.02 11.51
C THR A 33 9.64 -14.17 12.28
N GLU A 34 9.95 -13.82 13.53
CA GLU A 34 9.12 -12.91 14.34
C GLU A 34 9.22 -11.49 13.77
N LEU A 35 10.44 -11.01 13.53
CA LEU A 35 10.70 -9.71 12.91
C LEU A 35 10.00 -9.58 11.56
N MET A 36 10.17 -10.56 10.67
CA MET A 36 9.54 -10.55 9.34
C MET A 36 8.01 -10.57 9.44
N SER A 37 7.45 -11.36 10.35
CA SER A 37 6.00 -11.39 10.58
C SER A 37 5.47 -10.01 10.98
N ASP A 38 6.15 -9.32 11.90
CA ASP A 38 5.77 -8.01 12.38
C ASP A 38 5.91 -6.92 11.31
N ILE A 39 7.01 -6.94 10.56
CA ILE A 39 7.23 -6.04 9.43
C ILE A 39 6.11 -6.20 8.40
N PHE A 40 5.81 -7.43 7.98
CA PHE A 40 4.74 -7.68 7.01
C PHE A 40 3.37 -7.27 7.54
N HIS A 41 3.06 -7.57 8.80
CA HIS A 41 1.80 -7.18 9.41
C HIS A 41 1.64 -5.65 9.44
N CYS A 42 2.70 -4.93 9.83
CA CYS A 42 2.70 -3.47 9.84
C CYS A 42 2.52 -2.91 8.43
N PHE A 43 3.34 -3.36 7.48
CA PHE A 43 3.34 -2.90 6.09
C PHE A 43 1.98 -3.10 5.40
N VAL A 44 1.41 -4.31 5.52
CA VAL A 44 0.12 -4.64 4.90
C VAL A 44 -0.98 -3.77 5.50
N ARG A 45 -1.04 -3.65 6.84
CA ARG A 45 -2.04 -2.85 7.53
C ARG A 45 -1.97 -1.37 7.11
N GLU A 46 -0.78 -0.79 7.09
CA GLU A 46 -0.61 0.61 6.67
C GLU A 46 -1.00 0.84 5.21
N THR A 47 -0.64 -0.09 4.32
CA THR A 47 -0.97 -0.01 2.90
C THR A 47 -2.47 -0.11 2.68
N MET A 48 -3.14 -1.05 3.36
CA MET A 48 -4.60 -1.18 3.32
C MET A 48 -5.30 0.07 3.86
N ASN A 49 -4.80 0.65 4.95
CA ASN A 49 -5.35 1.89 5.50
C ASN A 49 -5.22 3.06 4.52
N LYS A 50 -4.07 3.22 3.87
CA LYS A 50 -3.85 4.25 2.84
C LYS A 50 -4.81 4.07 1.67
N MET A 51 -4.94 2.84 1.17
CA MET A 51 -5.88 2.52 0.08
C MET A 51 -7.33 2.79 0.45
N ASP A 52 -7.75 2.43 1.66
CA ASP A 52 -9.12 2.67 2.12
C ASP A 52 -9.40 4.17 2.31
N ALA A 53 -8.44 4.93 2.82
CA ALA A 53 -8.55 6.39 2.92
C ALA A 53 -8.70 7.04 1.54
N MET A 54 -7.88 6.64 0.55
CA MET A 54 -8.03 7.12 -0.83
C MET A 54 -9.40 6.78 -1.41
N ARG A 55 -9.83 5.52 -1.28
CA ARG A 55 -11.13 5.06 -1.78
C ARG A 55 -12.29 5.85 -1.17
N LYS A 56 -12.25 6.11 0.14
CA LYS A 56 -13.25 6.92 0.84
C LYS A 56 -13.22 8.37 0.37
N GLY A 57 -12.05 8.99 0.27
CA GLY A 57 -11.91 10.36 -0.21
C GLY A 57 -12.48 10.54 -1.63
N TYR A 58 -12.22 9.61 -2.55
CA TYR A 58 -12.81 9.65 -3.88
C TYR A 58 -14.33 9.48 -3.88
N ALA A 59 -14.87 8.62 -3.02
CA ALA A 59 -16.31 8.43 -2.89
C ALA A 59 -17.00 9.69 -2.33
N GLU A 60 -16.40 10.32 -1.32
CA GLU A 60 -16.90 11.56 -0.70
C GLU A 60 -16.85 12.75 -1.65
N MET A 61 -15.74 12.89 -2.40
CA MET A 61 -15.54 13.98 -3.35
C MET A 61 -16.20 13.72 -4.71
N GLY A 62 -16.77 12.53 -4.93
CA GLY A 62 -17.27 12.11 -6.24
C GLY A 62 -18.28 13.08 -6.84
N HIS A 63 -19.19 13.62 -6.03
CA HIS A 63 -20.19 14.58 -6.51
C HIS A 63 -19.55 15.89 -6.98
N ILE A 64 -18.71 16.52 -6.15
CA ILE A 64 -18.02 17.78 -6.47
C ILE A 64 -17.12 17.60 -7.69
N ASN A 65 -16.37 16.49 -7.75
CA ASN A 65 -15.51 16.20 -8.89
C ASN A 65 -16.30 16.08 -10.19
N LEU A 66 -17.50 15.47 -10.16
CA LEU A 66 -18.37 15.37 -11.33
C LEU A 66 -18.98 16.71 -11.74
N GLU A 67 -19.34 17.57 -10.79
CA GLU A 67 -19.83 18.93 -11.09
C GLU A 67 -18.76 19.76 -11.80
N ILE A 68 -17.51 19.74 -11.29
CA ILE A 68 -16.38 20.42 -11.91
C ILE A 68 -16.14 19.86 -13.33
N CYS A 69 -16.10 18.53 -13.50
CA CYS A 69 -15.95 17.94 -14.84
C CYS A 69 -17.04 18.42 -15.80
N SER A 70 -18.30 18.46 -15.36
CA SER A 70 -19.40 18.92 -16.19
C SER A 70 -19.33 20.42 -16.53
N GLU A 71 -18.78 21.26 -15.66
CA GLU A 71 -18.66 22.70 -15.89
C GLU A 71 -17.60 23.02 -16.96
N PHE A 72 -16.52 22.23 -17.02
CA PHE A 72 -15.38 22.47 -17.90
C PHE A 72 -15.36 21.63 -19.20
N ASP A 73 -16.30 20.68 -19.36
CA ASP A 73 -16.38 19.79 -20.53
C ASP A 73 -16.42 20.56 -21.88
N GLY A 74 -17.17 21.66 -21.94
CA GLY A 74 -17.24 22.50 -23.14
C GLY A 74 -15.91 23.15 -23.53
N CYS A 75 -15.16 23.65 -22.54
CA CYS A 75 -13.85 24.26 -22.76
C CYS A 75 -12.83 23.23 -23.30
N GLU A 76 -12.88 22.00 -22.79
CA GLU A 76 -12.01 20.91 -23.26
C GLU A 76 -12.35 20.52 -24.71
N SER A 77 -13.63 20.44 -25.05
CA SER A 77 -14.09 20.17 -26.42
C SER A 77 -13.67 21.27 -27.42
N GLU A 78 -13.74 22.54 -27.02
CA GLU A 78 -13.30 23.66 -27.86
C GLU A 78 -11.79 23.63 -28.11
N ALA A 79 -11.00 23.37 -27.07
CA ALA A 79 -9.55 23.26 -27.19
C ALA A 79 -9.12 22.11 -28.13
N HIS A 80 -9.79 20.95 -28.03
CA HIS A 80 -9.52 19.81 -28.91
C HIS A 80 -9.93 20.04 -30.37
N THR A 81 -10.88 20.94 -30.64
CA THR A 81 -11.30 21.27 -32.01
C THR A 81 -10.26 22.13 -32.75
N HIS A 82 -9.32 22.74 -32.03
CA HIS A 82 -8.27 23.61 -32.57
C HIS A 82 -6.87 22.97 -32.63
N ILE A 83 -6.78 21.64 -32.44
CA ILE A 83 -5.59 20.80 -32.64
C ILE A 83 -5.76 20.01 -33.95
#